data_AF-A0A2M9A9G2-F1
#
_entry.id   AF-A0A2M9A9G2-F1
#
_cell.length_a   1.000
_cell.length_b   1.000
_cell.length_c   1.000
_cell.angle_alpha   90.00
_cell.angle_beta   90.00
_cell.angle_gamma   90.00
#
_symmetry.space_group_name_H-M   'P 1'
#
loop_
_entity.id
_entity.type
_entity.pdbx_description
1 polymer ?
#
loop_
_entity_poly.entity_id
_entity_poly.type
_entity_poly.pdbx_seq_one_letter_code
_entity_poly.pdbx_strand_id
1 'polypeptide(L)'
;MKTLTLSLKKQWFDKIKSGEKKEEYRENSEYWQRRLYRSMDANDAEFKNFDRLVFTLGYPNAGDKERRLVFKNPRIRIGTGRPEWGAEPGKQYFVITWED
;
A
#
# COMPACT_ATOMS: atom_id res chain seq x y z
N MET A 1 -13.17 -5.70 11.29
CA MET A 1 -11.99 -6.00 10.46
C MET A 1 -11.89 -5.00 9.31
N LYS A 2 -10.89 -4.12 9.33
CA LYS A 2 -10.69 -3.06 8.34
C LYS A 2 -9.69 -3.51 7.29
N THR A 3 -10.09 -3.48 6.02
CA THR A 3 -9.26 -3.92 4.89
C THR A 3 -8.83 -2.71 4.05
N LEU A 4 -7.54 -2.64 3.73
CA LEU A 4 -7.01 -1.72 2.73
C LEU A 4 -6.88 -2.44 1.39
N THR A 5 -7.67 -2.05 0.39
CA THR A 5 -7.64 -2.67 -0.95
C THR A 5 -6.98 -1.75 -1.96
N LEU A 6 -5.93 -2.20 -2.63
CA LEU A 6 -5.13 -1.40 -3.55
C LEU A 6 -5.03 -2.10 -4.90
N SER A 7 -5.59 -1.48 -5.94
CA SER A 7 -5.39 -1.93 -7.32
C SER A 7 -4.00 -1.52 -7.78
N LEU A 8 -3.27 -2.46 -8.37
CA LEU A 8 -1.89 -2.29 -8.82
C LEU A 8 -1.75 -2.39 -10.33
N LYS A 9 -0.72 -1.73 -10.86
CA LYS A 9 -0.22 -2.03 -12.21
C LYS A 9 0.40 -3.43 -12.21
N LYS A 10 0.26 -4.14 -13.33
CA LYS A 10 0.70 -5.53 -13.48
C LYS A 10 2.15 -5.77 -13.03
N GLN A 11 3.09 -4.92 -13.45
CA GLN A 11 4.50 -5.03 -13.10
C GLN A 11 4.76 -5.05 -11.58
N TRP A 12 4.01 -4.27 -10.79
CA TRP A 12 4.17 -4.20 -9.34
C TRP A 12 3.45 -5.34 -8.64
N PHE A 13 2.27 -5.70 -9.13
CA PHE A 13 1.54 -6.87 -8.66
C PHE A 13 2.38 -8.13 -8.80
N ASP A 14 2.97 -8.36 -9.97
CA ASP A 14 3.77 -9.56 -10.24
C ASP A 14 5.06 -9.58 -9.40
N LYS A 15 5.72 -8.43 -9.16
CA LYS A 15 6.89 -8.33 -8.26
C LYS A 15 6.54 -8.59 -6.79
N ILE A 16 5.35 -8.20 -6.34
CA ILE A 16 4.88 -8.52 -4.99
C ILE A 16 4.51 -10.01 -4.92
N LYS A 17 3.84 -10.55 -5.95
CA LYS A 17 3.48 -11.97 -6.05
C LYS A 17 4.72 -12.88 -6.03
N SER A 18 5.83 -12.46 -6.63
CA SER A 18 7.10 -13.19 -6.60
C SER A 18 7.89 -13.04 -5.30
N GLY A 19 7.49 -12.15 -4.40
CA GLY A 19 8.22 -11.84 -3.17
C GLY A 19 9.42 -10.89 -3.33
N GLU A 20 9.69 -10.41 -4.56
CA GLU A 20 10.78 -9.46 -4.83
C GLU A 20 10.50 -8.09 -4.20
N LYS A 21 9.24 -7.64 -4.23
CA LYS A 21 8.79 -6.35 -3.70
C LYS A 21 7.99 -6.53 -2.41
N LYS A 22 8.46 -5.90 -1.33
CA LYS A 22 7.88 -6.02 0.03
C LYS A 22 7.28 -4.72 0.59
N GLU A 23 7.19 -3.69 -0.24
CA GLU A 23 6.58 -2.40 0.11
C GLU A 23 5.69 -1.93 -1.05
N GLU A 24 4.66 -1.14 -0.78
CA GLU A 24 3.87 -0.42 -1.77
C GLU A 24 3.95 1.08 -1.50
N TYR A 25 3.99 1.88 -2.57
CA TYR A 25 4.13 3.34 -2.48
C TYR A 25 2.89 4.04 -3.00
N ARG A 26 2.38 4.99 -2.22
CA ARG A 26 1.31 5.90 -2.65
C ARG A 26 1.74 7.34 -2.48
N GLU A 27 1.43 8.15 -3.48
CA GLU A 27 1.76 9.58 -3.44
C GLU A 27 1.10 10.24 -2.24
N ASN A 28 1.78 11.24 -1.67
CA ASN A 28 1.22 12.07 -0.62
C ASN A 28 0.21 13.08 -1.18
N SER A 29 -0.89 12.57 -1.74
CA SER A 29 -2.02 13.36 -2.25
C SER A 29 -3.17 13.41 -1.25
N GLU A 30 -4.03 14.41 -1.35
CA GLU A 30 -5.22 14.56 -0.49
C GLU A 30 -6.10 13.29 -0.47
N TYR A 31 -6.23 12.61 -1.62
CA TYR A 31 -6.96 11.35 -1.73
C TYR A 31 -6.37 10.27 -0.81
N TRP A 32 -5.05 10.08 -0.83
CA TRP A 32 -4.40 9.08 0.02
C TRP A 32 -4.35 9.50 1.48
N GLN A 33 -4.14 10.79 1.75
CA GLN A 33 -4.23 11.33 3.10
C GLN A 33 -5.58 11.01 3.75
N ARG A 34 -6.70 11.33 3.08
CA ARG A 34 -8.05 11.01 3.58
C ARG A 34 -8.26 9.51 3.79
N ARG A 35 -7.63 8.67 2.97
CA ARG A 35 -7.79 7.22 3.02
C ARG A 35 -6.98 6.59 4.14
N LEU A 36 -5.76 7.07 4.38
CA LEU A 36 -4.76 6.45 5.25
C LEU A 36 -4.67 7.10 6.63
N TYR A 37 -4.85 8.41 6.76
CA TYR A 37 -4.88 9.05 8.08
C TYR A 37 -6.17 8.76 8.83
N ARG A 38 -6.02 8.61 10.13
CA ARG A 38 -7.09 8.60 11.13
C ARG A 38 -7.38 10.02 11.57
N SER A 39 -6.33 10.74 11.93
CA SER A 39 -6.31 12.17 12.22
C SER A 39 -4.98 12.75 11.71
N MET A 40 -4.99 14.04 11.44
CA MET A 40 -3.80 14.80 11.09
C MET A 40 -3.96 16.14 11.80
N ASP A 41 -3.15 16.37 12.82
CA ASP A 41 -3.05 17.65 13.50
C ASP A 41 -1.73 18.34 13.12
N ALA A 42 -1.54 19.57 13.59
CA ALA A 42 -0.39 20.39 13.20
C ALA A 42 0.97 19.81 13.62
N ASN A 43 1.00 18.88 14.58
CA ASN A 43 2.22 18.34 15.17
C ASN A 43 2.30 16.81 15.15
N ASP A 44 1.19 16.12 14.89
CA ASP A 44 1.07 14.67 14.90
C ASP A 44 0.13 14.18 13.79
N ALA A 45 0.48 13.02 13.23
CA ALA A 45 -0.27 12.39 12.17
C ALA A 45 -0.49 10.92 12.48
N GLU A 46 -1.72 10.57 12.87
CA GLU A 46 -2.10 9.20 13.24
C GLU A 46 -2.61 8.45 12.01
N PHE A 47 -2.00 7.31 11.68
CA PHE A 47 -2.50 6.44 10.61
C PHE A 47 -3.67 5.56 11.07
N LYS A 48 -4.57 5.26 10.14
CA LYS A 48 -5.60 4.24 10.35
C LYS A 48 -4.94 2.86 10.51
N ASN A 49 -5.34 2.14 11.55
CA ASN A 49 -5.05 0.72 11.67
C ASN A 49 -5.92 -0.09 10.71
N PHE A 50 -5.28 -0.96 9.93
CA PHE A 50 -5.93 -1.93 9.06
C PHE A 50 -5.48 -3.33 9.47
N ASP A 51 -6.41 -4.28 9.50
CA ASP A 51 -6.12 -5.67 9.86
C ASP A 51 -5.62 -6.47 8.65
N ARG A 52 -5.98 -6.00 7.45
CA ARG A 52 -5.77 -6.72 6.19
C ARG A 52 -5.39 -5.78 5.06
N LEU A 53 -4.47 -6.23 4.23
CA LEU A 53 -4.09 -5.58 2.98
C LEU A 53 -4.44 -6.51 1.81
N VAL A 54 -5.08 -5.96 0.80
CA VAL A 54 -5.44 -6.70 -0.41
C VAL A 54 -4.90 -5.96 -1.62
N PHE A 55 -4.00 -6.59 -2.37
CA PHE A 55 -3.62 -6.11 -3.69
C PHE A 55 -4.46 -6.78 -4.76
N THR A 56 -4.90 -6.01 -5.75
CA THR A 56 -5.65 -6.55 -6.89
C THR A 56 -5.00 -6.21 -8.21
N LEU A 57 -5.06 -7.14 -9.16
CA LEU A 57 -4.76 -6.89 -10.57
C LEU A 57 -6.08 -6.57 -11.31
N GLY A 58 -6.35 -5.28 -11.47
CA GLY A 58 -7.63 -4.78 -12.00
C GLY A 58 -8.77 -4.88 -10.97
N TYR A 59 -9.96 -5.30 -11.42
CA TYR A 59 -11.19 -5.44 -10.62
C TYR A 59 -11.68 -6.90 -10.54
N PRO A 60 -10.90 -7.81 -9.94
CA PRO A 60 -11.30 -9.21 -9.81
C PRO A 60 -12.47 -9.37 -8.82
N ASN A 61 -13.30 -10.39 -9.05
CA ASN A 61 -14.25 -10.85 -8.04
C ASN A 61 -13.51 -11.35 -6.79
N ALA A 62 -14.21 -11.50 -5.66
CA ALA A 62 -13.59 -11.84 -4.39
C ALA A 62 -12.91 -13.23 -4.35
N GLY A 63 -13.31 -14.16 -5.22
CA GLY A 63 -12.80 -15.53 -5.27
C GLY A 63 -11.57 -15.74 -6.16
N ASP A 64 -11.19 -14.75 -6.97
CA ASP A 64 -10.05 -14.83 -7.89
C ASP A 64 -8.72 -14.68 -7.13
N LYS A 65 -8.19 -15.81 -6.67
CA LYS A 65 -6.92 -15.89 -5.94
C LYS A 65 -5.69 -15.57 -6.80
N GLU A 66 -5.80 -15.66 -8.12
CA GLU A 66 -4.68 -15.38 -9.01
C GLU A 66 -4.41 -13.89 -9.16
N ARG A 67 -5.48 -13.08 -9.12
CA ARG A 67 -5.44 -11.62 -9.23
C ARG A 67 -5.67 -10.90 -7.91
N ARG A 68 -5.66 -11.62 -6.78
CA ARG A 68 -5.79 -11.07 -5.43
C ARG A 68 -4.71 -11.62 -4.51
N LEU A 69 -3.87 -10.73 -3.99
CA LEU A 69 -2.91 -11.07 -2.94
C LEU A 69 -3.44 -10.51 -1.62
N VAL A 70 -3.40 -11.31 -0.55
CA VAL A 70 -3.94 -10.95 0.76
C VAL A 70 -2.85 -11.07 1.80
N PHE A 71 -2.60 -9.97 2.51
CA PHE A 71 -1.60 -9.88 3.57
C PHE A 71 -2.24 -9.38 4.87
N LYS A 72 -1.53 -9.57 5.98
CA LYS A 72 -1.96 -9.19 7.32
C LYS A 72 -1.16 -8.01 7.86
N ASN A 73 -1.71 -7.34 8.86
CA ASN A 73 -1.04 -6.34 9.68
C ASN A 73 -0.25 -5.28 8.87
N PRO A 74 -0.87 -4.63 7.86
CA PRO A 74 -0.18 -3.59 7.13
C PRO A 74 0.23 -2.43 8.05
N ARG A 75 1.45 -1.93 7.84
CA ARG A 75 1.98 -0.75 8.53
C ARG A 75 2.17 0.37 7.52
N ILE A 76 1.83 1.59 7.93
CA ILE A 76 1.92 2.78 7.10
C ILE A 76 2.90 3.74 7.75
N ARG A 77 3.81 4.28 6.95
CA ARG A 77 4.73 5.35 7.35
C ARG A 77 4.90 6.35 6.21
N ILE A 78 5.39 7.54 6.53
CA ILE A 78 5.90 8.47 5.51
C ILE A 78 7.38 8.15 5.29
N GLY A 79 7.82 8.13 4.03
CA GLY A 79 9.23 7.99 3.70
C GLY A 79 9.49 7.96 2.20
N THR A 80 10.76 7.82 1.83
CA THR A 80 11.15 7.65 0.44
C THR A 80 10.95 6.21 -0.01
N GLY A 81 10.63 6.04 -1.30
CA GLY A 81 10.56 4.73 -1.93
C GLY A 81 11.85 4.37 -2.68
N ARG A 82 11.92 3.11 -3.14
CA ARG A 82 13.02 2.57 -3.93
C ARG A 82 12.83 2.83 -5.43
N PRO A 83 13.83 3.42 -6.14
CA PRO A 83 13.71 3.67 -7.59
C PRO A 83 13.47 2.42 -8.44
N GLU A 84 14.06 1.27 -8.07
CA GLU A 84 13.84 -0.01 -8.75
C GLU A 84 12.38 -0.50 -8.65
N TRP A 85 11.61 0.06 -7.72
CA TRP A 85 10.18 -0.19 -7.55
C TRP A 85 9.31 1.01 -7.97
N GLY A 86 9.86 1.92 -8.78
CA GLY A 86 9.14 3.01 -9.42
C GLY A 86 8.98 4.28 -8.60
N ALA A 87 9.72 4.43 -7.50
CA ALA A 87 9.73 5.68 -6.73
C ALA A 87 10.71 6.71 -7.32
N GLU A 88 10.34 7.98 -7.27
CA GLU A 88 11.24 9.08 -7.63
C GLU A 88 12.25 9.32 -6.49
N PRO A 89 13.55 9.49 -6.79
CA PRO A 89 14.56 9.77 -5.77
C PRO A 89 14.21 11.00 -4.93
N GLY A 90 14.25 10.86 -3.60
CA GLY A 90 13.98 11.95 -2.64
C GLY A 90 12.51 12.33 -2.46
N LYS A 91 11.58 11.82 -3.29
CA LYS A 91 10.14 12.08 -3.12
C LYS A 91 9.58 11.29 -1.94
N GLN A 92 8.72 11.94 -1.15
CA GLN A 92 8.03 11.35 -0.01
C GLN A 92 6.74 10.64 -0.45
N TYR A 93 6.52 9.45 0.07
CA TYR A 93 5.37 8.59 -0.18
C TYR A 93 4.77 8.10 1.14
N PHE A 94 3.51 7.67 1.09
CA PHE A 94 3.02 6.66 2.02
C PHE A 94 3.65 5.33 1.64
N VAL A 95 4.52 4.83 2.51
CA VAL A 95 5.12 3.50 2.39
C VAL A 95 4.28 2.53 3.20
N ILE A 96 3.74 1.53 2.50
CA ILE A 96 2.88 0.50 3.06
C ILE A 96 3.67 -0.81 3.06
N THR A 97 3.89 -1.37 4.24
CA THR A 97 4.49 -2.70 4.42
C THR A 97 3.47 -3.64 5.03
N TRP A 98 3.76 -4.94 5.06
CA TRP A 98 2.89 -5.97 5.60
C TRP A 98 3.72 -7.12 6.18
N GLU A 99 3.07 -8.02 6.91
CA GLU A 99 3.69 -9.26 7.37
C GLU A 99 3.67 -10.30 6.25
N ASP A 100 4.80 -10.99 6.06
CA ASP A 100 4.98 -12.10 5.13
C ASP A 100 4.10 -13.31 5.52
#